data_AF-A0A0M8UU89-F1
#
_entry.id   AF-A0A0M8UU89-F1
#
_cell.length_a   1.000
_cell.length_b   1.000
_cell.length_c   1.000
_cell.angle_alpha   90.00
_cell.angle_beta   90.00
_cell.angle_gamma   90.00
#
_symmetry.space_group_name_H-M   'P 1'
#
loop_
_entity.id
_entity.type
_entity.pdbx_description
1 polymer ?
#
loop_
_entity_poly.entity_id
_entity_poly.type
_entity_poly.pdbx_seq_one_letter_code
_entity_poly.pdbx_strand_id
1 'polypeptide(L)'
;MVIAVVGVAGTLGGALLTQRGAERAKRREIELLRDHEEMRDHLALRRACYADLNRDARQFTTALNRHLHVMRERTVEDADREALDEAKNAQRDRYSEAQMIAPDAVLGPASSVNHALSRVYGQVKRLERGTPEEGETMATVSRDQQEIWTLLREMRAAMRADLGVSDGGGSVSV
;
A
#
# COMPACT_ATOMS: atom_id res chain seq x y z
N MET A 1 -47.21 -40.73 -43.22
CA MET A 1 -46.50 -39.44 -43.11
C MET A 1 -46.38 -38.98 -41.66
N VAL A 2 -45.76 -39.79 -40.78
CA VAL A 2 -45.60 -39.44 -39.34
C VAL A 2 -44.13 -39.52 -38.88
N ILE A 3 -43.30 -40.32 -39.59
CA ILE A 3 -41.89 -40.54 -39.23
C ILE A 3 -40.99 -39.31 -39.55
N ALA A 4 -41.37 -38.48 -40.54
CA ALA A 4 -40.59 -37.29 -40.91
C ALA A 4 -40.68 -36.13 -39.88
N VAL A 5 -41.79 -36.02 -39.14
CA VAL A 5 -42.03 -34.92 -38.19
C VAL A 5 -41.24 -35.12 -36.89
N VAL A 6 -41.03 -36.37 -36.48
CA VAL A 6 -40.28 -36.73 -35.26
C VAL A 6 -38.79 -36.41 -35.40
N GLY A 7 -38.21 -36.62 -36.59
CA GLY A 7 -36.78 -36.33 -36.84
C GLY A 7 -36.42 -34.84 -36.82
N VAL A 8 -37.31 -33.99 -37.35
CA VAL A 8 -37.13 -32.52 -37.37
C VAL A 8 -37.34 -31.91 -35.98
N ALA A 9 -38.32 -32.42 -35.22
CA ALA A 9 -38.53 -32.01 -33.82
C ALA A 9 -37.33 -32.37 -32.92
N GLY A 10 -36.71 -33.54 -33.12
CA GLY A 10 -35.53 -33.97 -32.36
C GLY A 10 -34.28 -33.14 -32.67
N THR A 11 -34.08 -32.72 -33.92
CA THR A 11 -32.92 -31.90 -34.32
C THR A 11 -33.05 -30.44 -33.89
N LEU A 12 -34.25 -29.83 -34.00
CA LEU A 12 -34.50 -28.48 -33.49
C LEU A 12 -34.40 -28.43 -31.95
N GLY A 13 -34.92 -29.44 -31.25
CA GLY A 13 -34.81 -29.56 -29.80
C GLY A 13 -33.37 -29.74 -29.31
N GLY A 14 -32.59 -30.59 -29.99
CA GLY A 14 -31.17 -30.80 -29.70
C GLY A 14 -30.31 -29.56 -29.96
N ALA A 15 -30.56 -28.82 -31.05
CA ALA A 15 -29.86 -27.58 -31.37
C ALA A 15 -30.11 -26.49 -30.32
N LEU A 16 -31.35 -26.31 -29.86
CA LEU A 16 -31.70 -25.33 -28.83
C LEU A 16 -31.09 -25.67 -27.45
N LEU A 17 -31.06 -26.95 -27.07
CA LEU A 17 -30.40 -27.40 -25.84
C LEU A 17 -28.88 -27.18 -25.88
N THR A 18 -28.26 -27.46 -27.02
CA THR A 18 -26.82 -27.23 -27.24
C THR A 18 -26.49 -25.75 -27.24
N GLN A 19 -27.32 -24.92 -27.89
CA GLN A 19 -27.15 -23.47 -27.94
C GLN A 19 -27.25 -22.83 -26.55
N ARG A 20 -28.23 -23.23 -25.73
CA ARG A 20 -28.33 -22.76 -24.34
C ARG A 20 -27.19 -23.25 -23.44
N GLY A 21 -26.68 -24.46 -23.68
CA GLY A 21 -25.49 -24.97 -23.00
C GLY A 21 -24.24 -24.14 -23.33
N ALA A 22 -24.03 -23.83 -24.62
CA ALA A 22 -22.93 -23.01 -25.09
C ALA A 22 -22.98 -21.57 -24.56
N GLU A 23 -24.17 -20.95 -24.51
CA GLU A 23 -24.34 -19.62 -23.93
C GLU A 23 -24.01 -19.58 -22.44
N ARG A 24 -24.40 -20.60 -21.66
CA ARG A 24 -24.06 -20.70 -20.23
C ARG A 24 -22.57 -20.92 -20.00
N ALA A 25 -21.94 -21.79 -20.79
CA ALA A 25 -20.51 -22.02 -20.72
C ALA A 25 -19.72 -20.75 -21.03
N LYS A 26 -20.09 -20.03 -22.11
CA LYS A 26 -19.48 -18.76 -22.49
C LYS A 26 -19.66 -17.67 -21.43
N ARG A 27 -20.83 -17.58 -20.79
CA ARG A 27 -21.05 -16.62 -19.69
C ARG A 27 -20.13 -16.92 -18.50
N ARG A 28 -19.97 -18.20 -18.15
CA ARG A 28 -19.11 -18.62 -17.04
C ARG A 28 -17.64 -18.38 -17.33
N GLU A 29 -17.22 -18.58 -18.57
CA GLU A 29 -15.86 -18.25 -19.01
C GLU A 29 -15.58 -16.73 -18.92
N ILE A 30 -16.53 -15.89 -19.37
CA ILE A 30 -16.42 -14.43 -19.24
C ILE A 30 -16.36 -14.00 -17.77
N GLU A 31 -17.17 -14.61 -16.90
CA GLU A 31 -17.18 -14.33 -15.47
C GLU A 31 -15.83 -14.68 -14.82
N LEU A 32 -15.30 -15.88 -15.09
CA LEU A 32 -13.98 -16.28 -14.60
C LEU A 32 -12.87 -15.35 -15.09
N LEU A 33 -12.92 -14.91 -16.35
CA LEU A 33 -11.94 -13.97 -16.89
C LEU A 33 -12.01 -12.61 -16.19
N ARG A 34 -13.22 -12.11 -15.93
CA ARG A 34 -13.44 -10.85 -15.19
C ARG A 34 -12.93 -10.94 -13.76
N ASP A 35 -13.25 -12.02 -13.05
CA ASP A 35 -12.77 -12.22 -11.68
C ASP A 35 -11.24 -12.23 -11.63
N HIS A 36 -10.58 -12.88 -12.60
CA HIS A 36 -9.12 -12.87 -12.70
C HIS A 36 -8.56 -11.47 -13.00
N GLU A 37 -9.23 -10.70 -13.86
CA GLU A 37 -8.84 -9.33 -14.19
C GLU A 37 -8.97 -8.42 -12.97
N GLU A 38 -10.12 -8.44 -12.28
CA GLU A 38 -10.36 -7.68 -11.05
C GLU A 38 -9.35 -8.01 -9.94
N MET A 39 -9.04 -9.29 -9.76
CA MET A 39 -8.02 -9.72 -8.80
C MET A 39 -6.62 -9.22 -9.15
N ARG A 40 -6.26 -9.22 -10.44
CA ARG A 40 -4.98 -8.70 -10.91
C ARG A 40 -4.88 -7.18 -10.73
N ASP A 41 -5.94 -6.46 -11.05
CA ASP A 41 -6.01 -5.00 -10.93
C ASP A 41 -5.91 -4.58 -9.46
N HIS A 42 -6.62 -5.28 -8.58
CA HIS A 42 -6.56 -5.02 -7.14
C HIS A 42 -5.16 -5.31 -6.57
N LEU A 43 -4.49 -6.38 -7.01
CA LEU A 43 -3.10 -6.66 -6.62
C LEU A 43 -2.13 -5.59 -7.15
N ALA A 44 -2.31 -5.13 -8.39
CA ALA A 44 -1.50 -4.07 -8.98
C ALA A 44 -1.68 -2.74 -8.22
N LEU A 45 -2.92 -2.38 -7.89
CA LEU A 45 -3.27 -1.22 -7.08
C LEU A 45 -2.58 -1.27 -5.70
N ARG A 46 -2.67 -2.40 -5.00
CA ARG A 46 -1.98 -2.60 -3.71
C ARG A 46 -0.47 -2.48 -3.83
N ARG A 47 0.14 -3.09 -4.86
CA ARG A 47 1.59 -3.00 -5.10
C ARG A 47 2.04 -1.55 -5.31
N ALA A 48 1.32 -0.79 -6.12
CA ALA A 48 1.62 0.62 -6.37
C ALA A 48 1.48 1.44 -5.08
N CYS A 49 0.35 1.30 -4.39
CA CYS A 49 0.07 1.97 -3.12
C CYS A 49 1.17 1.69 -2.07
N TYR A 50 1.58 0.44 -1.89
CA TYR A 50 2.63 0.08 -0.92
C TYR A 50 4.00 0.60 -1.33
N ALA A 51 4.33 0.59 -2.62
CA ALA A 51 5.59 1.13 -3.11
C ALA A 51 5.70 2.62 -2.83
N ASP A 52 4.65 3.38 -3.10
CA ASP A 52 4.63 4.83 -2.87
C ASP A 52 4.62 5.15 -1.38
N LEU A 53 3.78 4.48 -0.57
CA LEU A 53 3.77 4.68 0.88
C LEU A 53 5.15 4.37 1.51
N ASN A 54 5.81 3.30 1.08
CA ASN A 54 7.14 2.96 1.60
C ASN A 54 8.20 4.00 1.19
N ARG A 55 8.13 4.49 -0.05
CA ARG A 55 9.04 5.51 -0.58
C ARG A 55 8.90 6.80 0.22
N ASP A 56 7.69 7.31 0.36
CA ASP A 56 7.45 8.64 0.93
C ASP A 56 7.72 8.63 2.45
N ALA A 57 7.45 7.52 3.14
CA ALA A 57 7.80 7.36 4.55
C ALA A 57 9.32 7.42 4.77
N ARG A 58 10.10 6.81 3.87
CA ARG A 58 11.57 6.86 3.90
C ARG A 58 12.10 8.24 3.51
N GLN A 59 11.48 8.91 2.55
CA GLN A 59 11.84 10.28 2.17
C GLN A 59 11.60 11.24 3.33
N PHE A 60 10.46 11.13 4.02
CA PHE A 60 10.19 11.94 5.21
C PHE A 60 11.18 11.64 6.36
N THR A 61 11.52 10.37 6.59
CA THR A 61 12.55 9.98 7.57
C THR A 61 13.91 10.59 7.24
N THR A 62 14.28 10.60 5.96
CA THR A 62 15.52 11.22 5.46
C THR A 62 15.50 12.74 5.61
N ALA A 63 14.37 13.38 5.29
CA ALA A 63 14.18 14.81 5.44
C ALA A 63 14.31 15.23 6.91
N LEU A 64 13.74 14.47 7.84
CA LEU A 64 13.92 14.68 9.29
C LEU A 64 15.39 14.59 9.70
N ASN A 65 16.12 13.58 9.22
CA ASN A 65 17.54 13.43 9.51
C ASN A 65 18.36 14.62 8.99
N ARG A 66 18.12 15.02 7.74
CA ARG A 66 18.77 16.18 7.13
C ARG A 66 18.48 17.46 7.91
N HIS A 67 17.23 17.68 8.31
CA HIS A 67 16.84 18.87 9.07
C HIS A 67 17.52 18.93 10.43
N LEU A 68 17.56 17.82 11.16
CA LEU A 68 18.30 17.70 12.43
C LEU A 68 19.80 17.99 12.26
N HIS A 69 20.38 17.56 11.14
CA HIS A 69 21.77 17.85 10.81
C HIS A 69 21.99 19.34 10.55
N VAL A 70 21.14 19.97 9.73
CA VAL A 70 21.19 21.42 9.47
C VAL A 70 21.10 22.21 10.78
N MET A 71 20.13 21.89 11.66
CA MET A 71 19.96 22.54 12.96
C MET A 71 21.21 22.48 13.85
N ARG A 72 22.09 21.49 13.65
CA ARG A 72 23.34 21.33 14.41
C ARG A 72 24.48 22.17 13.86
N GLU A 73 24.52 22.35 12.54
CA GLU A 73 25.64 23.00 11.85
C GLU A 73 25.41 24.48 11.60
N ARG A 74 24.16 24.88 11.35
CA ARG A 74 23.80 26.25 10.98
C ARG A 74 22.35 26.59 11.34
N THR A 75 22.01 27.87 11.14
CA THR A 75 20.62 28.31 11.17
C THR A 75 19.84 27.67 10.02
N VAL A 76 18.65 27.15 10.35
CA VAL A 76 17.70 26.59 9.37
C VAL A 76 17.17 27.70 8.46
N GLU A 77 17.27 27.49 7.15
CA GLU A 77 16.75 28.39 6.13
C GLU A 77 15.36 27.95 5.66
N ASP A 78 14.65 28.83 4.96
CA ASP A 78 13.28 28.53 4.52
C ASP A 78 13.22 27.34 3.55
N ALA A 79 14.21 27.19 2.68
CA ALA A 79 14.33 26.04 1.80
C ALA A 79 14.46 24.70 2.57
N ASP A 80 15.11 24.70 3.75
CA ASP A 80 15.22 23.50 4.59
C ASP A 80 13.85 23.16 5.22
N ARG A 81 13.12 24.19 5.67
CA ARG A 81 11.76 24.04 6.23
C ARG A 81 10.80 23.51 5.17
N GLU A 82 10.82 24.09 3.98
CA GLU A 82 9.98 23.70 2.86
C GLU A 82 10.24 22.26 2.45
N ALA A 83 11.51 21.85 2.32
CA ALA A 83 11.85 20.46 1.98
C ALA A 83 11.33 19.45 3.02
N LEU A 84 11.38 19.80 4.32
CA LEU A 84 10.83 18.97 5.38
C LEU A 84 9.30 18.89 5.31
N ASP A 85 8.64 20.03 5.13
CA ASP A 85 7.18 20.12 5.08
C ASP A 85 6.60 19.47 3.81
N GLU A 86 7.29 19.55 2.67
CA GLU A 86 6.94 18.86 1.44
C GLU A 86 6.98 17.34 1.64
N ALA A 87 8.07 16.81 2.21
CA ALA A 87 8.18 15.37 2.48
C ALA A 87 7.11 14.88 3.48
N LYS A 88 6.76 15.69 4.48
CA LYS A 88 5.66 15.41 5.41
C LYS A 88 4.32 15.33 4.67
N ASN A 89 4.04 16.31 3.81
CA ASN A 89 2.77 16.39 3.08
C ASN A 89 2.62 15.22 2.10
N ALA A 90 3.68 14.90 1.34
CA ALA A 90 3.70 13.74 0.44
C ALA A 90 3.39 12.44 1.20
N GLN A 91 4.06 12.21 2.34
CA GLN A 91 3.81 11.03 3.17
C GLN A 91 2.39 11.00 3.73
N ARG A 92 1.84 12.14 4.20
CA ARG A 92 0.47 12.21 4.71
C ARG A 92 -0.55 11.86 3.63
N ASP A 93 -0.35 12.36 2.42
CA ASP A 93 -1.24 12.13 1.30
C ASP A 93 -1.21 10.65 0.88
N ARG A 94 -0.02 10.02 0.81
CA ARG A 94 0.11 8.57 0.56
C ARG A 94 -0.45 7.70 1.67
N TYR A 95 -0.29 8.09 2.92
CA TYR A 95 -0.91 7.37 4.02
C TYR A 95 -2.45 7.41 3.94
N SER A 96 -3.02 8.55 3.56
CA SER A 96 -4.47 8.69 3.38
C SER A 96 -5.00 7.82 2.23
N GLU A 97 -4.25 7.76 1.12
CA GLU A 97 -4.56 6.83 0.01
C GLU A 97 -4.49 5.36 0.48
N ALA A 98 -3.47 5.00 1.25
CA ALA A 98 -3.31 3.65 1.77
C ALA A 98 -4.43 3.22 2.71
N GLN A 99 -5.04 4.15 3.48
CA GLN A 99 -6.21 3.85 4.32
C GLN A 99 -7.42 3.35 3.53
N MET A 100 -7.50 3.66 2.23
CA MET A 100 -8.61 3.22 1.36
C MET A 100 -8.35 1.87 0.68
N ILE A 101 -7.09 1.41 0.65
CA ILE A 101 -6.64 0.29 -0.20
C ILE A 101 -6.06 -0.86 0.65
N ALA A 102 -5.29 -0.52 1.67
CA ALA A 102 -4.53 -1.48 2.47
C ALA A 102 -5.46 -2.18 3.48
N PRO A 103 -5.27 -3.49 3.73
CA PRO A 103 -5.96 -4.19 4.80
C PRO A 103 -5.39 -3.83 6.17
N ASP A 104 -6.15 -4.11 7.23
CA ASP A 104 -5.80 -3.81 8.62
C ASP A 104 -4.43 -4.35 9.04
N ALA A 105 -4.05 -5.52 8.53
CA ALA A 105 -2.74 -6.13 8.80
C ALA A 105 -1.55 -5.26 8.35
N VAL A 106 -1.75 -4.43 7.32
CA VAL A 106 -0.76 -3.45 6.85
C VAL A 106 -0.98 -2.09 7.51
N LEU A 107 -2.24 -1.70 7.73
CA LEU A 107 -2.56 -0.40 8.34
C LEU A 107 -2.09 -0.25 9.78
N GLY A 108 -2.05 -1.33 10.58
CA GLY A 108 -1.49 -1.29 11.93
C GLY A 108 -0.03 -0.78 11.94
N PRO A 109 0.91 -1.49 11.30
CA PRO A 109 2.30 -1.03 11.17
C PRO A 109 2.45 0.34 10.47
N ALA A 110 1.63 0.62 9.45
CA ALA A 110 1.66 1.92 8.76
C ALA A 110 1.25 3.07 9.68
N SER A 111 0.25 2.86 10.54
CA SER A 111 -0.18 3.81 11.56
C SER A 111 0.93 4.07 12.57
N SER A 112 1.64 3.03 13.03
CA SER A 112 2.80 3.18 13.92
C SER A 112 3.90 4.05 13.31
N VAL A 113 4.22 3.83 12.02
CA VAL A 113 5.16 4.67 11.27
C VAL A 113 4.66 6.13 11.19
N ASN A 114 3.39 6.34 10.81
CA ASN A 114 2.81 7.67 10.70
C ASN A 114 2.82 8.44 12.02
N HIS A 115 2.50 7.78 13.13
CA HIS A 115 2.54 8.37 14.47
C HIS A 115 3.96 8.73 14.89
N ALA A 116 4.93 7.83 14.68
CA ALA A 116 6.32 8.10 15.01
C ALA A 116 6.89 9.28 14.19
N LEU A 117 6.62 9.31 12.87
CA LEU A 117 7.02 10.42 12.00
C LEU A 117 6.41 11.75 12.44
N SER A 118 5.11 11.76 12.74
CA SER A 118 4.40 12.97 13.19
C SER A 118 4.93 13.47 14.54
N ARG A 119 5.24 12.54 15.46
CA ARG A 119 5.83 12.84 16.76
C ARG A 119 7.21 13.49 16.60
N VAL A 120 8.12 12.85 15.85
CA VAL A 120 9.48 13.36 15.63
C VAL A 120 9.45 14.71 14.93
N TYR A 121 8.59 14.89 13.94
CA TYR A 121 8.38 16.20 13.31
C TYR A 121 7.96 17.27 14.32
N GLY A 122 6.99 16.96 15.20
CA GLY A 122 6.56 17.89 16.26
C GLY A 122 7.70 18.30 17.18
N GLN A 123 8.51 17.32 17.61
CA GLN A 123 9.71 17.56 18.42
C GLN A 123 10.72 18.46 17.70
N VAL A 124 10.99 18.18 16.41
CA VAL A 124 11.87 19.01 15.56
C VAL A 124 11.38 20.45 15.50
N LYS A 125 10.09 20.67 15.22
CA LYS A 125 9.52 22.03 15.12
C LYS A 125 9.52 22.76 16.46
N ARG A 126 9.41 22.07 17.60
CA ARG A 126 9.54 22.68 18.94
C ARG A 126 10.99 23.07 19.25
N LEU A 127 11.94 22.19 18.98
CA LEU A 127 13.37 22.49 19.11
C LEU A 127 13.77 23.68 18.23
N GLU A 128 13.30 23.73 16.98
CA GLU A 128 13.58 24.83 16.04
C GLU A 128 13.06 26.19 16.56
N ARG A 129 11.92 26.21 17.26
CA ARG A 129 11.33 27.43 17.84
C ARG A 129 11.89 27.80 19.22
N GLY A 130 12.81 27.00 19.77
CA GLY A 130 13.33 27.20 21.12
C GLY A 130 12.32 26.90 22.23
N THR A 131 11.30 26.09 21.95
CA THR A 131 10.23 25.70 22.90
C THR A 131 10.10 24.17 23.06
N PRO A 132 11.19 23.44 23.39
CA PRO A 132 11.11 22.00 23.63
C PRO A 132 10.21 21.67 24.83
N GLU A 133 9.51 20.53 24.75
CA GLU A 133 8.86 19.92 25.91
C GLU A 133 9.89 19.25 26.83
N GLU A 134 9.46 18.86 28.03
CA GLU A 134 10.35 18.21 29.01
C GLU A 134 10.98 16.93 28.44
N GLY A 135 12.31 16.83 28.52
CA GLY A 135 13.08 15.72 27.97
C GLY A 135 13.37 15.80 26.45
N GLU A 136 12.84 16.79 25.75
CA GLU A 136 13.14 17.01 24.33
C GLU A 136 14.48 17.72 24.17
N THR A 137 15.42 17.00 23.57
CA THR A 137 16.77 17.48 23.27
C THR A 137 17.14 16.99 21.88
N MET A 138 18.13 17.61 21.25
CA MET A 138 18.67 17.14 19.97
C MET A 138 19.05 15.64 20.00
N ALA A 139 19.56 15.16 21.14
CA ALA A 139 19.96 13.76 21.33
C ALA A 139 18.76 12.81 21.47
N THR A 140 17.72 13.18 22.22
CA THR A 140 16.52 12.35 22.38
C THR A 140 15.73 12.27 21.08
N VAL A 141 15.58 13.40 20.36
CA VAL A 141 14.91 13.42 19.05
C VAL A 141 15.70 12.64 17.99
N SER A 142 17.03 12.69 18.00
CA SER A 142 17.84 11.85 17.10
C SER A 142 17.66 10.36 17.37
N ARG A 143 17.51 9.96 18.65
CA ARG A 143 17.22 8.56 19.02
C ARG A 143 15.83 8.13 18.55
N ASP A 144 14.83 8.96 18.82
CA ASP A 144 13.45 8.76 18.38
C ASP A 144 13.37 8.61 16.85
N GLN A 145 14.13 9.42 16.12
CA GLN A 145 14.22 9.34 14.67
C GLN A 145 14.83 8.00 14.21
N GLN A 146 15.85 7.51 14.91
CA GLN A 146 16.50 6.25 14.58
C GLN A 146 15.55 5.04 14.77
N GLU A 147 14.64 5.10 15.75
CA GLU A 147 13.65 4.06 16.01
C GLU A 147 12.65 3.89 14.85
N ILE A 148 12.38 4.96 14.08
CA ILE A 148 11.50 4.90 12.90
C ILE A 148 11.98 3.85 11.89
N TRP A 149 13.29 3.64 11.73
CA TRP A 149 13.82 2.63 10.82
C TRP A 149 13.37 1.21 11.17
N THR A 150 13.13 0.92 12.45
CA THR A 150 12.57 -0.37 12.89
C THR A 150 11.11 -0.50 12.45
N LEU A 151 10.30 0.53 12.71
CA LEU A 151 8.90 0.57 12.29
C LEU A 151 8.75 0.47 10.75
N LEU A 152 9.63 1.13 10.00
CA LEU A 152 9.67 1.02 8.53
C LEU A 152 9.96 -0.41 8.05
N ARG A 153 10.78 -1.17 8.78
CA ARG A 153 11.05 -2.59 8.45
C ARG A 153 9.81 -3.45 8.72
N GLU A 154 9.12 -3.22 9.83
CA GLU A 154 7.89 -3.92 10.20
C GLU A 154 6.76 -3.64 9.19
N MET A 155 6.53 -2.37 8.86
CA MET A 155 5.57 -1.97 7.83
C MET A 155 5.86 -2.64 6.48
N ARG A 156 7.13 -2.63 6.04
CA ARG A 156 7.53 -3.30 4.80
C ARG A 156 7.31 -4.81 4.86
N ALA A 157 7.56 -5.44 6.00
CA ALA A 157 7.34 -6.87 6.18
C ALA A 157 5.86 -7.22 6.05
N ALA A 158 4.98 -6.44 6.68
CA ALA A 158 3.53 -6.59 6.55
C ALA A 158 3.04 -6.41 5.10
N MET A 159 3.52 -5.37 4.40
CA MET A 159 3.24 -5.16 2.97
C MET A 159 3.67 -6.35 2.11
N ARG A 160 4.88 -6.88 2.34
CA ARG A 160 5.39 -8.04 1.59
C ARG A 160 4.57 -9.30 1.87
N ALA A 161 4.13 -9.50 3.11
CA ALA A 161 3.29 -10.62 3.48
C ALA A 161 1.91 -10.54 2.82
N ASP A 162 1.28 -9.37 2.82
CA ASP A 162 0.01 -9.15 2.11
C ASP A 162 0.14 -9.39 0.59
N LEU A 163 1.28 -9.02 0.00
CA LEU A 163 1.56 -9.27 -1.41
C LEU A 163 2.00 -10.71 -1.74
N GLY A 164 2.12 -11.60 -0.75
CA GLY A 164 2.60 -12.98 -0.92
C GLY A 164 4.08 -13.11 -1.25
N VAL A 165 4.92 -12.13 -0.88
CA VAL A 165 6.37 -12.06 -1.18
C VAL A 165 7.22 -12.47 0.04
N SER A 166 6.63 -13.08 1.08
CA SER A 166 7.37 -13.54 2.27
C SER A 166 8.33 -14.68 1.93
N ASP A 167 9.54 -14.64 2.49
CA ASP A 167 10.55 -15.67 2.28
C ASP A 167 10.13 -16.98 2.98
N GLY A 168 9.68 -17.97 2.19
CA GLY A 168 9.54 -19.37 2.58
C GLY A 168 8.21 -20.03 2.19
N GLY A 169 8.22 -20.87 1.15
CA GLY A 169 7.23 -21.95 1.01
C GLY A 169 6.36 -21.98 -0.24
N GLY A 170 6.83 -21.51 -1.39
CA GLY A 170 6.25 -21.87 -2.68
C GLY A 170 6.84 -23.18 -3.21
N SER A 171 6.55 -24.30 -2.55
CA SER A 171 6.75 -25.62 -3.14
C SER A 171 5.94 -25.68 -4.43
N VAL A 172 6.63 -25.88 -5.55
CA VAL A 172 6.02 -26.50 -6.72
C VAL A 172 5.43 -27.83 -6.24
N SER A 173 4.10 -27.93 -6.19
CA SER A 173 3.40 -29.21 -6.10
C SER A 173 2.53 -29.33 -7.33
N VAL A 174 3.06 -30.15 -8.24
CA VAL A 174 2.46 -31.00 -9.29
C VAL A 174 1.26 -30.43 -10.04
#